data_AF-A0A1V6FE82-F1
#
_entry.id   AF-A0A1V6FE82-F1
#
_cell.length_a   1.000
_cell.length_b   1.000
_cell.length_c   1.000
_cell.angle_alpha   90.00
_cell.angle_beta   90.00
_cell.angle_gamma   90.00
#
_symmetry.space_group_name_H-M   'P 1'
#
loop_
_entity.id
_entity.type
_entity.pdbx_description
1 polymer ?
#
loop_
_entity_poly.entity_id
_entity_poly.type
_entity_poly.pdbx_seq_one_letter_code
_entity_poly.pdbx_strand_id
1 'polypeptide(L)' 'MDNRKLEDLQRSLDIRKWHDSEDNGIDMCRHYEFCKFCKFEADFPCARAYNRMELDKEKPAKKPEAAKKAPAKKPAAKK' A
#
# COMPACT_ATOMS: atom_id res chain seq x y z
N MET A 1 -8.61 -8.03 18.13
CA MET A 1 -8.70 -6.68 17.54
C MET A 1 -10.10 -6.17 17.81
N ASP A 2 -10.24 -5.17 18.67
CA ASP A 2 -11.53 -4.59 19.02
C ASP A 2 -12.14 -3.85 17.83
N ASN A 3 -13.39 -4.16 17.48
CA ASN A 3 -14.07 -3.51 16.34
C ASN A 3 -14.14 -1.99 16.48
N ARG A 4 -14.29 -1.46 17.71
CA ARG A 4 -14.23 -0.02 17.98
C ARG A 4 -12.95 0.65 17.49
N LYS A 5 -11.82 -0.02 17.64
CA LYS A 5 -10.51 0.53 17.25
C LYS A 5 -10.32 0.48 15.73
N LEU A 6 -10.89 -0.53 15.07
CA LEU A 6 -10.93 -0.60 13.61
C LEU A 6 -11.84 0.49 13.01
N GLU A 7 -12.99 0.75 13.64
CA GLU A 7 -13.92 1.78 13.19
C GLU A 7 -13.32 3.18 13.30
N ASP A 8 -12.70 3.51 14.44
CA ASP A 8 -12.02 4.80 14.64
C ASP A 8 -10.87 5.02 13.64
N LEU A 9 -10.09 3.96 13.39
CA LEU A 9 -9.03 4.00 12.39
C LEU A 9 -9.59 4.13 10.97
N GLN A 10 -10.66 3.42 10.63
CA GLN A 10 -11.32 3.52 9.33
C GLN A 10 -11.83 4.94 9.10
N ARG A 11 -12.45 5.55 10.12
CA ARG A 11 -12.96 6.92 10.08
C ARG A 11 -11.84 7.94 9.92
N SER A 12 -10.75 7.80 10.67
CA SER A 12 -9.59 8.67 10.54
C SER A 12 -8.93 8.58 9.15
N LEU A 13 -8.82 7.37 8.61
CA LEU A 13 -8.32 7.16 7.25
C LEU A 13 -9.27 7.74 6.21
N ASP A 14 -10.57 7.58 6.38
CA ASP A 14 -11.58 8.13 5.46
C ASP A 14 -11.52 9.67 5.38
N ILE A 15 -11.45 10.35 6.52
CA ILE A 15 -11.32 11.81 6.60
C ILE A 15 -10.02 12.28 5.90
N ARG A 16 -8.89 11.60 6.17
CA ARG A 16 -7.62 11.92 5.51
C ARG A 16 -7.72 11.73 4.01
N LYS A 17 -8.23 10.58 3.57
CA LYS A 17 -8.41 10.25 2.14
C LYS A 17 -9.29 11.26 1.44
N TRP A 18 -10.36 11.68 2.10
CA TRP A 18 -11.29 12.67 1.57
C TRP A 18 -10.60 14.02 1.36
N HIS A 19 -9.94 14.54 2.39
CA HIS A 19 -9.20 15.80 2.29
C HIS A 19 -8.08 15.76 1.23
N ASP A 20 -7.37 14.64 1.14
CA ASP A 20 -6.33 14.42 0.13
C ASP A 20 -6.94 14.31 -1.29
N SER A 21 -8.13 13.73 -1.42
CA SER A 21 -8.85 13.68 -2.71
C SER A 21 -9.35 15.05 -3.14
N GLU A 22 -9.76 15.90 -2.18
CA GLU A 22 -10.14 17.28 -2.46
C GLU A 22 -8.93 18.13 -2.87
N ASP A 23 -7.79 17.99 -2.19
CA ASP A 23 -6.55 18.71 -2.50
C ASP A 23 -5.96 18.32 -3.85
N ASN A 24 -5.90 17.01 -4.14
CA ASN A 24 -5.34 16.50 -5.38
C ASN A 24 -6.35 16.46 -6.54
N GLY A 25 -7.65 16.62 -6.26
CA GLY A 25 -8.72 16.52 -7.24
C GLY A 25 -8.91 15.13 -7.85
N ILE A 26 -8.41 14.07 -7.22
CA ILE A 26 -8.47 12.69 -7.72
C ILE A 26 -8.82 11.69 -6.60
N ASP A 27 -9.45 10.57 -6.95
CA ASP A 27 -9.80 9.52 -5.98
C ASP A 27 -8.55 8.89 -5.36
N MET A 28 -8.34 9.15 -4.08
CA MET A 28 -7.23 8.59 -3.31
C MET A 28 -7.48 7.15 -2.85
N CYS A 29 -8.64 6.56 -3.16
CA CYS A 29 -8.80 5.12 -3.02
C CYS A 29 -7.82 4.37 -3.93
N ARG A 30 -7.16 3.34 -3.40
CA ARG A 30 -6.12 2.56 -4.11
C ARG A 30 -4.82 3.29 -4.43
N HIS A 31 -4.67 4.56 -4.04
CA HIS A 31 -3.41 5.31 -4.20
C HIS A 31 -2.42 5.11 -3.05
N TYR A 32 -2.89 4.74 -1.86
CA TYR A 32 -1.99 4.50 -0.74
C TYR A 32 -1.34 3.12 -0.80
N GLU A 33 -0.13 3.03 -0.27
CA GLU A 33 0.61 1.78 -0.12
C GLU A 33 -0.21 0.70 0.63
N PHE A 34 -1.05 1.10 1.61
CA PHE A 34 -1.84 0.14 2.38
C PHE A 34 -2.97 -0.44 1.54
N CYS A 35 -3.40 0.24 0.48
CA CYS A 35 -4.45 -0.27 -0.40
C CYS A 35 -4.06 -1.57 -1.10
N LYS A 36 -2.75 -1.88 -1.23
CA LYS A 36 -2.27 -3.18 -1.70
C LYS A 36 -2.73 -4.35 -0.83
N PHE A 37 -2.95 -4.10 0.46
CA PHE A 37 -3.43 -5.08 1.44
C PHE A 37 -4.94 -4.97 1.71
N CYS A 38 -5.65 -4.13 0.94
CA CYS A 38 -7.08 -3.92 1.05
C CYS A 38 -7.83 -5.16 0.57
N LYS A 39 -8.74 -5.66 1.42
CA LYS A 39 -9.71 -6.70 1.06
C LYS A 39 -11.10 -6.11 1.18
N PHE A 40 -11.70 -5.74 0.06
CA PHE A 40 -12.99 -5.04 -0.01
C PHE A 40 -14.15 -5.82 0.61
N GLU A 41 -14.05 -7.14 0.68
CA GLU A 41 -15.04 -8.03 1.26
C GLU A 41 -14.96 -8.10 2.81
N ALA A 42 -13.95 -7.46 3.41
CA ALA A 42 -13.77 -7.48 4.86
C ALA A 42 -14.38 -6.24 5.52
N ASP A 43 -14.90 -6.44 6.72
CA ASP A 43 -15.37 -5.38 7.60
C ASP A 43 -14.21 -4.41 7.94
N PHE A 44 -14.37 -3.10 7.69
CA PHE A 44 -13.33 -2.07 7.79
C PHE A 44 -12.07 -2.35 6.93
N PRO A 45 -12.21 -2.33 5.59
CA PRO A 45 -11.17 -2.85 4.70
C PRO A 45 -9.88 -2.01 4.72
N CYS A 46 -9.98 -0.68 4.87
CA CYS A 46 -8.80 0.20 4.89
C CYS A 46 -8.08 0.14 6.23
N ALA A 47 -8.82 0.15 7.34
CA ALA A 47 -8.24 0.01 8.67
C ALA A 47 -7.48 -1.31 8.85
N ARG A 48 -8.06 -2.41 8.36
CA ARG A 48 -7.39 -3.72 8.37
C ARG A 48 -6.17 -3.75 7.45
N ALA A 49 -6.24 -3.09 6.30
CA ALA A 49 -5.12 -3.00 5.37
C ALA A 49 -3.95 -2.21 5.97
N TYR A 50 -4.25 -1.09 6.64
CA TYR A 50 -3.26 -0.30 7.37
C TYR A 50 -2.56 -1.12 8.45
N ASN A 51 -3.33 -1.85 9.29
CA ASN A 51 -2.74 -2.73 10.30
C ASN A 51 -1.87 -3.85 9.70
N ARG A 52 -2.31 -4.46 8.59
CA ARG A 52 -1.52 -5.49 7.88
C ARG A 52 -0.20 -4.94 7.36
N MET A 53 -0.23 -3.73 6.81
CA MET A 53 0.97 -3.03 6.38
C MET A 53 1.90 -2.75 7.55
N GLU A 54 1.41 -2.22 8.66
CA GLU A 54 2.26 -1.89 9.81
C GLU A 54 2.89 -3.16 10.40
N LEU A 55 2.12 -4.24 10.51
CA LEU A 55 2.64 -5.57 10.88
C LEU A 55 3.70 -6.11 9.89
N ASP A 56 3.56 -5.83 8.60
CA ASP A 56 4.56 -6.20 7.60
C ASP A 56 5.83 -5.34 7.69
N LYS A 57 5.68 -4.04 7.97
CA LYS A 57 6.79 -3.09 8.18
C LYS A 57 7.58 -3.35 9.47
N GLU A 58 6.91 -3.80 10.53
CA GLU A 58 7.55 -4.19 11.79
C GLU A 58 8.31 -5.52 11.69
N LYS A 59 8.03 -6.34 10.66
CA LYS A 59 8.85 -7.52 10.38
C LYS A 59 10.17 -7.04 9.76
N PRO A 60 11.30 -7.15 10.47
CA PRO A 60 12.57 -6.59 10.00
C PRO A 60 12.89 -7.18 8.63
N ALA A 61 13.12 -6.29 7.67
CA ALA A 61 13.44 -6.60 6.30
C ALA A 61 14.50 -7.71 6.20
N LYS A 62 14.08 -8.92 5.79
CA LYS A 62 14.88 -9.64 4.81
C LYS A 62 14.68 -8.92 3.49
N LYS A 63 15.59 -7.97 3.20
CA LYS A 63 15.79 -7.41 1.86
C LYS A 63 15.78 -8.53 0.81
N PRO A 64 15.03 -8.43 -0.29
CA PRO A 64 15.57 -8.80 -1.58
C PRO A 64 16.35 -7.60 -2.09
N GLU A 65 17.65 -7.80 -2.09
CA GLU A 65 18.64 -7.09 -2.87
C GLU A 65 18.20 -6.89 -4.33
N ALA A 66 18.51 -5.70 -4.86
CA ALA A 66 18.78 -5.38 -6.25
C ALA A 66 17.87 -5.98 -7.35
N ALA A 67 17.02 -5.12 -7.91
CA ALA A 67 16.84 -5.08 -9.36
C ALA A 67 17.11 -3.65 -9.84
N LYS A 68 18.39 -3.27 -9.82
CA LYS A 68 18.92 -2.21 -10.68
C LYS A 68 18.54 -2.59 -12.13
N LYS A 69 17.62 -1.86 -12.75
CA LYS A 69 17.50 -1.87 -14.21
C LYS A 69 18.30 -0.70 -14.78
N ALA A 70 19.18 -1.07 -15.71
CA ALA A 70 19.91 -0.30 -16.74
C ALA A 70 21.44 -0.20 -16.52
N PRO A 71 22.30 -0.18 -17.58
CA PRO A 71 22.08 -0.42 -19.03
C PRO A 71 23.17 -1.32 -19.72
N ALA A 72 23.05 -1.47 -21.06
CA ALA A 72 24.12 -1.68 -22.08
C ALA A 72 24.33 -3.05 -22.80
N LYS A 73 23.92 -3.06 -24.09
CA LYS A 73 24.63 -3.45 -25.35
C LYS A 73 25.47 -4.76 -25.46
N LYS A 74 25.00 -5.66 -26.38
CA LYS A 74 25.65 -6.48 -27.49
C LYS A 74 27.10 -7.04 -27.33
N PRO A 75 27.49 -8.22 -27.90
CA PRO A 75 27.35 -8.55 -29.35
C PRO A 75 27.24 -10.07 -29.77
N ALA A 76 27.25 -10.30 -31.10
CA ALA A 76 27.63 -11.51 -31.87
C ALA A 76 26.68 -12.75 -31.87
N ALA A 77 26.00 -13.10 -32.97
CA ALA A 77 26.47 -13.75 -34.21
C ALA A 77 26.84 -15.24 -34.05
N LYS A 78 25.94 -16.15 -34.47
CA LYS A 78 26.28 -17.41 -35.18
C LYS A 78 25.03 -18.09 -35.77
N LYS A 79 24.90 -18.05 -37.09
CA LYS A 79 24.57 -19.17 -37.98
C LYS A 79 24.58 -18.68 -39.43
#